data_AF-A0A972MF44-F1
#
_entry.id   AF-A0A972MF44-F1
#
_cell.length_a   1.000
_cell.length_b   1.000
_cell.length_c   1.000
_cell.angle_alpha   90.00
_cell.angle_beta   90.00
_cell.angle_gamma   90.00
#
_symmetry.space_group_name_H-M   'P 1'
#
loop_
_entity.id
_entity.type
_entity.pdbx_description
1 polymer ?
#
loop_
_entity_poly.entity_id
_entity_poly.type
_entity_poly.pdbx_seq_one_letter_code
_entity_poly.pdbx_strand_id
1 'polypeptide(L)'
;NFYLRLDFREKILEHLSQETSIKVILAGSKHQVTVKFKPKAKDIQRTLTLERGPYHLYGSQAGKIAFAEILELAIPFENLGFVVGEKVYFHLEVWENSLIRERIPRSGCLVFTVPDENFEEVMWQV
;
A
#
# COMPACT_ATOMS: atom_id res chain seq x y z
N ASN A 1 6.00 -11.15 2.36
CA ASN A 1 4.94 -10.10 2.31
C ASN A 1 5.49 -8.91 1.54
N PHE A 2 4.62 -8.13 0.89
CA PHE A 2 4.94 -6.76 0.51
C PHE A 2 4.94 -5.89 1.77
N TYR A 3 6.06 -5.23 2.03
CA TYR A 3 6.21 -4.30 3.15
C TYR A 3 6.41 -2.89 2.61
N LEU A 4 5.66 -1.93 3.15
CA LEU A 4 5.77 -0.52 2.82
C LEU A 4 5.86 0.27 4.12
N ARG A 5 6.95 1.04 4.25
CA ARG A 5 7.17 1.99 5.34
C ARG A 5 7.29 3.39 4.74
N LEU A 6 6.41 4.29 5.15
CA LEU A 6 6.39 5.67 4.64
C LEU A 6 6.41 6.66 5.79
N ASP A 7 7.49 7.44 5.79
CA ASP A 7 7.66 8.59 6.66
C ASP A 7 7.24 9.85 5.90
N PHE A 8 6.22 10.53 6.42
CA PHE A 8 5.72 11.77 5.83
C PHE A 8 6.51 12.93 6.46
N ARG A 9 7.53 13.41 5.74
CA ARG A 9 8.40 14.52 6.19
C ARG A 9 7.65 15.80 6.55
N GLU A 10 6.50 16.03 5.92
CA GLU A 10 5.61 17.12 6.27
C GLU A 10 4.43 16.58 7.09
N LYS A 11 3.91 17.43 7.96
CA LYS A 11 2.64 17.29 8.68
C LYS A 11 1.42 17.28 7.72
N ILE A 12 1.58 16.73 6.50
CA ILE A 12 0.53 16.48 5.51
C ILE A 12 -0.68 15.84 6.19
N LEU A 13 -0.43 14.98 7.18
CA LEU A 13 -1.44 14.24 7.92
C LEU A 13 -2.10 15.04 9.05
N GLU A 14 -1.53 16.16 9.52
CA GLU A 14 -2.15 17.01 10.54
C GLU A 14 -3.32 17.82 9.98
N HIS A 15 -3.25 18.19 8.70
CA HIS A 15 -4.31 18.93 8.01
C HIS A 15 -5.38 18.03 7.37
N LEU A 16 -5.19 16.70 7.42
CA LEU A 16 -6.17 15.78 6.87
C LEU A 16 -7.43 15.71 7.72
N SER A 17 -8.58 15.84 7.06
CA SER A 17 -9.87 15.56 7.66
C SER A 17 -10.04 14.07 7.99
N GLN A 18 -11.02 13.75 8.85
CA GLN A 18 -11.39 12.36 9.17
C GLN A 18 -11.89 11.57 7.96
N GLU A 19 -12.34 12.26 6.91
CA GLU A 19 -12.79 11.64 5.66
C GLU A 19 -11.64 11.29 4.70
N THR A 20 -10.41 11.69 5.04
CA THR A 20 -9.26 11.36 4.21
C THR A 20 -9.06 9.85 4.14
N SER A 21 -8.80 9.36 2.94
CA SER A 21 -8.35 7.99 2.69
C SER A 21 -7.06 7.98 1.90
N ILE A 22 -6.21 6.99 2.17
CA ILE A 22 -5.00 6.75 1.39
C ILE A 22 -5.25 5.50 0.55
N LYS A 23 -4.84 5.56 -0.71
CA LYS A 23 -4.83 4.42 -1.63
C LYS A 23 -3.40 4.12 -2.04
N VAL A 24 -2.95 2.88 -1.88
CA VAL A 24 -1.76 2.34 -2.52
C VAL A 24 -2.24 1.58 -3.75
N ILE A 25 -1.84 2.04 -4.94
CA ILE A 25 -2.25 1.44 -6.20
C ILE A 25 -1.05 0.68 -6.75
N LEU A 26 -1.18 -0.63 -6.89
CA LEU A 26 -0.15 -1.54 -7.39
C LEU A 26 -0.59 -2.12 -8.72
N ALA A 27 0.22 -1.98 -9.76
CA ALA A 27 -0.05 -2.47 -11.11
C ALA A 27 1.04 -3.44 -11.56
N GLY A 28 0.64 -4.69 -11.80
CA GLY A 28 1.47 -5.68 -12.47
C GLY A 28 1.16 -5.75 -13.96
N SER A 29 1.62 -6.83 -14.59
CA SER A 29 1.40 -7.15 -16.01
C SER A 29 -0.03 -7.57 -16.34
N LYS A 30 -0.74 -8.19 -15.39
CA LYS A 30 -2.08 -8.80 -15.63
C LYS A 30 -3.21 -8.10 -14.91
N HIS A 31 -2.94 -7.49 -13.76
CA HIS A 31 -3.99 -6.87 -12.94
C HIS A 31 -3.44 -5.72 -12.10
N GLN A 32 -4.37 -4.93 -11.59
CA GLN A 32 -4.13 -3.90 -10.59
C GLN A 32 -4.72 -4.36 -9.24
N VAL A 33 -4.06 -3.98 -8.16
CA VAL A 33 -4.54 -4.10 -6.79
C VAL A 33 -4.60 -2.70 -6.18
N THR A 34 -5.70 -2.39 -5.51
CA THR A 34 -5.84 -1.15 -4.73
C THR A 34 -5.93 -1.51 -3.25
N VAL A 35 -4.98 -1.03 -2.45
CA VAL A 35 -5.04 -1.12 -0.98
C VAL A 35 -5.47 0.23 -0.44
N LYS A 36 -6.58 0.28 0.29
CA LYS A 36 -7.16 1.53 0.82
C LYS A 36 -7.37 1.46 2.32
N PHE A 37 -7.14 2.58 3.01
CA PHE A 37 -7.38 2.73 4.44
C PHE A 37 -7.63 4.20 4.81
N LYS A 38 -8.17 4.46 6.01
CA LYS A 38 -8.38 5.81 6.54
C LYS A 38 -7.37 6.08 7.67
N PRO A 39 -6.34 6.93 7.48
CA PRO A 39 -5.26 7.12 8.45
C PRO A 39 -5.71 7.73 9.79
N LYS A 40 -6.84 8.47 9.81
CA LYS A 40 -7.39 9.09 11.04
C LYS A 40 -8.46 8.25 11.74
N ALA A 41 -8.74 7.04 11.25
CA ALA A 41 -9.71 6.17 11.90
C ALA A 41 -9.21 5.71 13.28
N LYS A 42 -10.12 5.63 14.25
CA LYS A 42 -9.82 5.12 15.60
C LYS A 42 -9.20 3.71 15.57
N ASP A 43 -9.66 2.89 14.63
CA ASP A 43 -9.13 1.57 14.34
C ASP A 43 -8.80 1.51 12.85
N ILE A 44 -7.55 1.87 12.51
CA ILE A 44 -7.07 1.90 11.13
C ILE A 44 -7.12 0.51 10.48
N GLN A 45 -6.86 -0.55 11.26
CA GLN A 45 -6.89 -1.93 10.78
C GLN A 45 -8.26 -2.29 10.22
N ARG A 46 -9.37 -1.89 10.87
CA ARG A 46 -10.73 -2.11 10.34
C ARG A 46 -11.02 -1.40 9.03
N THR A 47 -10.29 -0.34 8.72
CA THR A 47 -10.49 0.41 7.46
C THR A 47 -9.66 -0.12 6.31
N LEU A 48 -8.73 -1.06 6.58
CA LEU A 48 -7.89 -1.65 5.56
C LEU A 48 -8.74 -2.50 4.61
N THR A 49 -8.63 -2.19 3.33
CA THR A 49 -9.30 -2.90 2.24
C THR A 49 -8.28 -3.19 1.15
N LEU A 50 -8.41 -4.35 0.53
CA LEU A 50 -7.65 -4.73 -0.65
C LEU A 50 -8.63 -5.15 -1.74
N GLU A 51 -8.53 -4.50 -2.89
CA GLU A 51 -9.42 -4.69 -4.03
C GLU A 51 -8.60 -5.17 -5.24
N ARG A 52 -8.95 -6.33 -5.80
CA ARG A 52 -8.35 -6.92 -7.00
C ARG A 52 -9.46 -7.46 -7.90
N GLY A 53 -9.94 -6.62 -8.82
CA GLY A 53 -11.11 -6.95 -9.64
C GLY A 53 -12.32 -7.29 -8.76
N PRO A 54 -12.95 -8.47 -8.91
CA PRO A 54 -14.07 -8.87 -8.04
C PRO A 54 -13.63 -9.30 -6.62
N TYR A 55 -12.35 -9.54 -6.38
CA TYR A 55 -11.83 -10.05 -5.11
C TYR A 55 -11.60 -8.90 -4.11
N HIS A 56 -12.21 -9.00 -2.93
CA HIS A 56 -12.14 -7.99 -1.88
C HIS A 56 -11.75 -8.65 -0.56
N LEU A 57 -10.75 -8.08 0.11
CA LEU A 57 -10.36 -8.46 1.47
C LEU A 57 -10.48 -7.27 2.41
N TYR A 58 -10.81 -7.55 3.66
CA TYR A 58 -11.08 -6.54 4.68
C TYR A 58 -10.28 -6.80 5.94
N GLY A 59 -9.85 -5.72 6.59
CA GLY A 59 -9.20 -5.78 7.88
C GLY A 59 -7.96 -6.68 7.88
N SER A 60 -7.87 -7.53 8.89
CA SER A 60 -6.75 -8.47 9.05
C SER A 60 -6.63 -9.50 7.94
N GLN A 61 -7.70 -9.74 7.16
CA GLN A 61 -7.64 -10.64 6.00
C GLN A 61 -6.85 -10.01 4.86
N ALA A 62 -6.91 -8.68 4.70
CA ALA A 62 -6.14 -7.98 3.67
C ALA A 62 -4.65 -7.97 4.01
N GLY A 63 -4.32 -7.71 5.28
CA GLY A 63 -2.96 -7.67 5.80
C GLY A 63 -2.90 -6.94 7.14
N LYS A 64 -1.74 -6.43 7.51
CA LYS A 64 -1.53 -5.64 8.73
C LYS A 64 -1.21 -4.19 8.39
N ILE A 65 -1.75 -3.28 9.17
CA ILE A 65 -1.46 -1.86 9.06
C ILE A 65 -1.29 -1.23 10.43
N ALA A 66 -0.31 -0.36 10.55
CA ALA A 66 -0.13 0.52 11.70
C ALA A 66 0.17 1.93 11.19
N PHE A 67 -0.33 2.93 11.91
CA PHE A 67 -0.03 4.31 11.60
C PHE A 67 0.03 5.14 12.89
N ALA A 68 1.23 5.64 13.19
CA ALA A 68 1.49 6.59 14.27
C ALA A 68 2.19 7.81 13.65
N GLU A 69 3.52 7.89 13.75
CA GLU A 69 4.32 8.87 13.00
C GLU A 69 4.61 8.38 11.58
N ILE A 70 4.81 7.07 11.45
CA ILE A 70 5.16 6.39 10.21
C ILE A 70 4.03 5.45 9.84
N LEU A 71 3.72 5.39 8.55
CA LEU A 71 2.81 4.39 8.00
C LEU A 71 3.57 3.10 7.72
N GLU A 72 3.06 2.02 8.30
CA GLU A 72 3.60 0.67 8.11
C GLU A 72 2.49 -0.24 7.60
N LEU A 73 2.74 -0.86 6.46
CA LEU A 73 1.83 -1.78 5.79
C LEU A 73 2.55 -3.09 5.50
N ALA A 74 1.89 -4.21 5.81
CA ALA A 74 2.35 -5.55 5.48
C ALA A 74 1.21 -6.33 4.81
N ILE A 75 1.34 -6.59 3.51
CA ILE A 75 0.35 -7.35 2.73
C ILE A 75 0.97 -8.67 2.25
N PRO A 76 0.34 -9.83 2.49
CA PRO A 76 0.76 -11.09 1.89
C PRO A 76 0.80 -11.02 0.35
N PHE A 77 1.86 -11.52 -0.27
CA PHE A 77 1.95 -11.52 -1.74
C PHE A 77 0.85 -12.36 -2.39
N GLU A 78 0.41 -13.44 -1.71
CA GLU A 78 -0.76 -14.24 -2.12
C GLU A 78 -2.05 -13.40 -2.25
N ASN A 79 -2.24 -12.41 -1.37
CA ASN A 79 -3.40 -11.52 -1.41
C ASN A 79 -3.32 -10.51 -2.56
N LEU A 80 -2.11 -10.05 -2.88
CA LEU A 80 -1.85 -9.20 -4.05
C LEU A 80 -2.00 -9.98 -5.36
N GLY A 81 -1.66 -11.27 -5.34
CA GLY A 81 -1.82 -12.20 -6.46
C GLY A 81 -0.90 -11.93 -7.65
N PHE A 82 0.18 -11.17 -7.47
CA PHE A 82 1.26 -11.05 -8.44
C PHE A 82 2.13 -12.31 -8.43
N VAL A 83 2.81 -12.58 -9.54
CA VAL A 83 3.63 -13.78 -9.73
C VAL A 83 5.10 -13.49 -9.43
N VAL A 84 5.83 -14.46 -8.90
CA VAL A 84 7.29 -14.38 -8.68
C VAL A 84 8.00 -13.88 -9.95
N GLY A 85 8.93 -12.93 -9.79
CA GLY A 85 9.67 -12.30 -10.89
C GLY A 85 8.90 -11.20 -11.64
N GLU A 86 7.61 -10.99 -11.32
CA GLU A 86 6.81 -9.92 -11.92
C GLU A 86 7.28 -8.55 -11.42
N LYS A 87 7.43 -7.60 -12.35
CA LYS A 87 7.63 -6.18 -12.01
C LYS A 87 6.29 -5.55 -11.67
N VAL A 88 6.20 -4.98 -10.48
CA VAL A 88 5.02 -4.30 -9.98
C VAL A 88 5.35 -2.83 -9.76
N TYR A 89 4.62 -1.97 -10.44
CA TYR A 89 4.70 -0.52 -10.31
C TYR A 89 3.66 -0.05 -9.32
N PHE A 90 4.00 0.88 -8.45
CA PHE A 90 3.03 1.40 -7.50
C PHE A 90 3.24 2.86 -7.17
N HIS A 91 2.16 3.49 -6.72
CA HIS A 91 2.14 4.83 -6.18
C HIS A 91 1.07 4.92 -5.10
N LEU A 92 1.11 6.01 -4.35
CA LEU A 92 0.12 6.34 -3.35
C LEU A 92 -0.66 7.57 -3.75
N GLU A 93 -1.93 7.61 -3.37
CA GLU A 93 -2.79 8.77 -3.52
C GLU A 93 -3.45 9.08 -2.18
N VAL A 94 -3.42 10.35 -1.80
CA VAL A 94 -4.19 10.89 -0.67
C VAL A 94 -5.47 11.46 -1.23
N TRP A 95 -6.60 10.92 -0.79
CA TRP A 95 -7.95 11.27 -1.27
C TRP A 95 -8.75 11.95 -0.18
N GLU A 96 -9.35 13.09 -0.50
CA GLU A 96 -10.27 13.82 0.37
C GLU A 96 -11.48 14.29 -0.44
N ASN A 97 -12.70 14.02 0.04
CA ASN A 97 -13.94 14.41 -0.64
C ASN A 97 -13.98 14.02 -2.13
N SER A 98 -13.51 12.81 -2.45
CA SER A 98 -13.40 12.27 -3.82
C SER A 98 -12.40 12.97 -4.75
N LEU A 99 -11.54 13.83 -4.21
CA LEU A 99 -10.46 14.50 -4.96
C LEU A 99 -9.10 13.95 -4.51
N ILE A 100 -8.20 13.77 -5.46
CA ILE A 100 -6.79 13.45 -5.18
C ILE A 100 -6.12 14.75 -4.71
N ARG A 101 -5.65 14.78 -3.47
CA ARG A 101 -4.92 15.91 -2.86
C ARG A 101 -3.43 15.83 -3.12
N GLU A 102 -2.86 14.64 -3.02
CA GLU A 102 -1.44 14.37 -3.21
C GLU A 102 -1.27 13.01 -3.89
N ARG A 103 -0.24 12.89 -4.72
CA ARG A 103 0.23 11.62 -5.27
C ARG A 103 1.70 11.44 -4.96
N ILE A 104 2.08 10.25 -4.50
CA ILE A 104 3.46 9.94 -4.09
C ILE A 104 3.97 8.71 -4.86
N PRO A 105 5.06 8.83 -5.63
CA PRO A 105 5.73 10.08 -6.01
C PRO A 105 4.82 10.97 -6.86
N ARG A 106 5.10 12.28 -6.95
CA ARG A 106 4.30 13.21 -7.76
C ARG A 106 4.25 12.83 -9.24
N SER A 107 5.35 12.26 -9.76
CA SER A 107 5.46 11.74 -11.12
C SER A 107 6.13 10.36 -11.11
N GLY A 108 5.80 9.52 -12.08
CA GLY A 108 6.32 8.15 -12.18
C GLY A 108 5.75 7.21 -11.13
N CYS A 109 6.41 6.08 -10.91
CA CYS A 109 6.01 5.08 -9.93
C CYS A 109 7.23 4.54 -9.20
N LEU A 110 7.02 4.05 -7.97
CA LEU A 110 7.93 3.12 -7.33
C LEU A 110 7.79 1.76 -7.99
N VAL A 111 8.83 0.94 -7.93
CA VAL A 111 8.83 -0.39 -8.54
C VAL A 111 9.49 -1.39 -7.61
N PHE A 112 8.93 -2.60 -7.58
CA PHE A 112 9.61 -3.77 -7.03
C PHE A 112 9.39 -4.96 -7.96
N THR A 113 10.23 -5.99 -7.79
CA THR A 113 10.03 -7.29 -8.41
C THR A 113 9.54 -8.24 -7.34
N VAL A 114 8.48 -9.02 -7.62
CA VAL A 114 7.98 -10.01 -6.66
C VAL A 114 9.11 -11.00 -6.34
N PRO A 115 9.51 -11.12 -5.07
CA PRO A 115 10.64 -11.94 -4.68
C PRO A 115 10.33 -13.43 -4.90
N ASP A 116 11.38 -14.20 -5.20
CA ASP A 116 11.34 -15.66 -5.10
C ASP A 116 11.73 -16.11 -3.69
N GLU A 117 11.77 -17.43 -3.46
CA GLU A 117 12.16 -18.04 -2.20
C GLU A 117 13.62 -17.76 -1.80
N ASN A 118 14.47 -17.41 -2.76
CA ASN A 118 15.90 -17.15 -2.56
C ASN A 118 16.19 -15.66 -2.29
N PHE A 119 15.18 -14.80 -2.25
CA PHE A 119 15.35 -13.35 -2.16
C PHE A 119 16.20 -12.90 -0.98
N GLU A 120 16.01 -13.49 0.20
CA GLU A 120 16.82 -13.16 1.38
C GLU A 120 18.29 -13.56 1.18
N GLU A 121 18.58 -14.66 0.49
CA GLU A 121 19.96 -15.08 0.20
C GLU A 121 20.65 -14.17 -0.82
N VAL A 122 19.88 -13.58 -1.76
CA VAL A 122 20.41 -12.73 -2.83
C VAL A 122 20.61 -11.28 -2.36
N MET A 123 19.76 -10.77 -1.48
CA MET A 123 19.77 -9.36 -1.06
C MET A 123 20.64 -9.08 0.17
N TRP A 124 21.02 -10.12 0.91
CA TRP A 124 21.97 -10.02 2.02
C TRP A 124 23.34 -10.51 1.54
N GLN A 125 24.16 -9.60 0.99
CA GLN A 125 25.60 -9.81 1.02
C GLN A 125 26.09 -9.59 2.45
N VAL A 126 26.45 -10.68 3.14
CA VAL A 126 27.28 -10.64 4.35
C VAL A 126 28.75 -10.42 4.01
#